data_AF-A0A2K0TK95-F1
#
_entry.id   AF-A0A2K0TK95-F1
#
_cell.length_a   1.000
_cell.length_b   1.000
_cell.length_c   1.000
_cell.angle_alpha   90.00
_cell.angle_beta   90.00
_cell.angle_gamma   90.00
#
_symmetry.space_group_name_H-M   'P 1'
#
loop_
_entity.id
_entity.type
_entity.pdbx_description
1 polymer ?
#
loop_
_entity_poly.entity_id
_entity_poly.type
_entity_poly.pdbx_seq_one_letter_code
_entity_poly.pdbx_strand_id
1 'polypeptide(L)'
;MRLRQLGSTQSVTFVAPPEVYRSILDLRTEHTRGELSFKTTQIVTSVDVVRWLLEQSCRFNEQMMPLHIAQGLNFCHRTNALWKHPEFLTDQSSLKKLLGVIQLQEHQTLEQLYGTRHSASQTDKMNFDFAQLQRFSFVLDKKRCTASSEALTPAAPFMEVEQEREVEFEVEQVREKHSDIQYTPCKFPGVAGFIKSFVVTGNLEAGGPYLQAFEFIGMTKIGRKFKIKKTASRLFVTREFANTTVHTTRGMGPLESLN
;
A
#
# COMPACT_ATOMS: atom_id res chain seq x y z
N MET A 1 3.09 -5.52 -0.23
CA MET A 1 3.95 -6.72 -0.43
C MET A 1 3.97 -7.19 -1.88
N ARG A 2 5.05 -7.85 -2.35
CA ARG A 2 5.06 -8.62 -3.61
C ARG A 2 5.20 -10.12 -3.28
N LEU A 3 4.12 -10.88 -3.42
CA LEU A 3 4.04 -12.33 -3.10
C LEU A 3 4.73 -13.20 -4.16
N ARG A 4 6.06 -13.13 -4.24
CA ARG A 4 6.86 -13.97 -5.17
C ARG A 4 7.13 -15.33 -4.52
N GLN A 5 6.99 -16.42 -5.27
CA GLN A 5 7.24 -17.82 -4.83
C GLN A 5 6.24 -18.40 -3.81
N LEU A 6 5.01 -17.87 -3.78
CA LEU A 6 3.92 -18.45 -3.00
C LEU A 6 3.66 -19.90 -3.44
N GLY A 7 3.65 -20.84 -2.48
CA GLY A 7 3.51 -22.28 -2.73
C GLY A 7 4.81 -23.04 -2.97
N SER A 8 5.96 -22.36 -3.10
CA SER A 8 7.28 -22.99 -3.23
C SER A 8 8.15 -22.83 -1.98
N THR A 9 8.39 -21.59 -1.55
CA THR A 9 9.20 -21.27 -0.35
C THR A 9 8.41 -20.48 0.69
N GLN A 10 7.23 -19.98 0.32
CA GLN A 10 6.36 -19.17 1.17
C GLN A 10 4.95 -19.77 1.21
N SER A 11 4.31 -19.69 2.38
CA SER A 11 2.93 -20.07 2.60
C SER A 11 2.15 -18.90 3.20
N VAL A 12 0.84 -18.88 2.99
CA VAL A 12 -0.07 -17.89 3.57
C VAL A 12 -1.04 -18.61 4.50
N THR A 13 -1.24 -18.04 5.68
CA THR A 13 -2.24 -18.47 6.65
C THR A 13 -3.19 -17.32 6.90
N PHE A 14 -4.48 -17.59 6.79
CA PHE A 14 -5.53 -16.62 7.06
C PHE A 14 -5.94 -16.74 8.53
N VAL A 15 -5.97 -15.62 9.24
CA VAL A 15 -6.48 -15.53 10.61
C VAL A 15 -7.68 -14.62 10.56
N ALA A 16 -8.81 -15.09 11.07
CA ALA A 16 -10.07 -14.35 11.05
C ALA A 16 -10.78 -14.52 12.41
N PRO A 17 -11.45 -13.46 12.91
CA PRO A 17 -12.29 -13.58 14.10
C PRO A 17 -13.51 -14.48 13.81
N PRO A 18 -14.17 -15.03 14.84
CA PRO A 18 -15.29 -15.97 14.69
C PRO A 18 -16.44 -15.43 13.82
N GLU A 19 -16.67 -14.13 13.85
CA GLU A 19 -17.72 -13.43 13.09
C GLU A 19 -17.43 -13.49 11.58
N VAL A 20 -16.18 -13.21 11.20
CA VAL A 20 -15.73 -13.29 9.79
C VAL A 20 -15.73 -14.74 9.31
N TYR A 21 -15.29 -15.68 10.15
CA TYR A 21 -15.32 -17.11 9.81
C TYR A 21 -16.74 -17.60 9.48
N ARG A 22 -17.74 -17.19 10.28
CA ARG A 22 -19.16 -17.50 10.01
C ARG A 22 -19.63 -16.86 8.71
N SER A 23 -19.31 -15.59 8.48
CA SER A 23 -19.68 -14.89 7.25
C SER A 23 -19.10 -15.56 5.98
N ILE A 24 -17.88 -16.09 6.05
CA ILE A 24 -17.27 -16.87 4.95
C ILE A 24 -18.09 -18.14 4.67
N LEU A 25 -18.54 -18.83 5.71
CA LEU A 25 -19.37 -20.04 5.57
C LEU A 25 -20.75 -19.71 4.99
N ASP A 26 -21.40 -18.64 5.48
CA ASP A 26 -22.71 -18.22 5.00
C ASP A 26 -22.67 -17.92 3.50
N LEU A 27 -21.68 -17.15 3.06
CA LEU A 27 -21.47 -16.83 1.65
C LEU A 27 -21.25 -18.09 0.77
N ARG A 28 -20.51 -19.08 1.29
CA ARG A 28 -20.35 -20.36 0.58
C ARG A 28 -21.71 -21.03 0.37
N THR A 29 -22.58 -21.03 1.38
CA THR A 29 -23.90 -21.67 1.28
C THR A 29 -24.81 -20.97 0.27
N GLU A 30 -24.75 -19.63 0.19
CA GLU A 30 -25.54 -18.84 -0.76
C GLU A 30 -25.21 -19.21 -2.23
N HIS A 31 -23.94 -19.39 -2.55
CA HIS A 31 -23.49 -19.67 -3.93
C HIS A 31 -23.47 -21.16 -4.30
N THR A 32 -23.62 -22.07 -3.33
CA THR A 32 -23.55 -23.54 -3.56
C THR A 32 -24.93 -24.20 -3.52
N ARG A 33 -26.03 -23.42 -3.60
CA ARG A 33 -27.43 -23.84 -3.44
C ARG A 33 -27.98 -24.93 -4.40
N GLY A 34 -27.14 -25.62 -5.17
CA GLY A 34 -27.57 -26.70 -6.08
C GLY A 34 -26.77 -28.00 -6.01
N GLU A 35 -25.52 -27.99 -5.58
CA GLU A 35 -24.64 -29.17 -5.66
C GLU A 35 -23.72 -29.24 -4.45
N LEU A 36 -23.77 -30.36 -3.73
CA LEU A 36 -22.98 -30.73 -2.54
C LEU A 36 -23.78 -30.66 -1.21
N SER A 37 -24.70 -31.62 -1.11
CA SER A 37 -25.05 -32.33 0.11
C SER A 37 -23.89 -32.37 1.12
N PHE A 38 -24.03 -31.62 2.22
CA PHE A 38 -23.70 -31.89 3.64
C PHE A 38 -22.49 -32.77 4.03
N LYS A 39 -21.56 -33.13 3.14
CA LYS A 39 -20.55 -34.18 3.40
C LYS A 39 -19.10 -33.81 3.14
N THR A 40 -18.81 -32.65 2.56
CA THR A 40 -17.42 -32.20 2.41
C THR A 40 -17.09 -31.19 3.52
N THR A 41 -16.47 -31.74 4.57
CA THR A 41 -15.65 -31.12 5.61
C THR A 41 -15.80 -29.61 5.81
N GLN A 42 -16.24 -29.22 7.02
CA GLN A 42 -16.46 -27.84 7.53
C GLN A 42 -15.23 -26.90 7.51
N ILE A 43 -14.15 -27.28 6.83
CA ILE A 43 -12.89 -26.55 6.82
C ILE A 43 -12.96 -25.46 5.75
N VAL A 44 -12.71 -24.22 6.16
CA VAL A 44 -12.57 -23.09 5.24
C VAL A 44 -11.29 -23.22 4.44
N THR A 45 -11.40 -23.12 3.11
CA THR A 45 -10.25 -23.13 2.21
C THR A 45 -9.88 -21.70 1.82
N SER A 46 -8.67 -21.51 1.28
CA SER A 46 -8.23 -20.20 0.77
C SER A 46 -9.14 -19.66 -0.34
N VAL A 47 -9.78 -20.53 -1.13
CA VAL A 47 -10.72 -20.13 -2.19
C VAL A 47 -11.95 -19.45 -1.60
N ASP A 48 -12.45 -19.96 -0.47
CA ASP A 48 -13.61 -19.40 0.21
C ASP A 48 -13.30 -18.03 0.80
N VAL A 49 -12.10 -17.88 1.38
CA VAL A 49 -11.63 -16.59 1.91
C VAL A 49 -11.50 -15.55 0.79
N VAL A 50 -10.86 -15.90 -0.33
CA VAL A 50 -10.70 -14.97 -1.46
C VAL A 50 -12.05 -14.59 -2.05
N ARG A 51 -12.98 -15.54 -2.20
CA ARG A 51 -14.34 -15.25 -2.67
C ARG A 51 -15.07 -14.30 -1.73
N TRP A 52 -15.01 -14.58 -0.42
CA TRP A 52 -15.62 -13.72 0.59
C TRP A 52 -15.03 -12.31 0.55
N LEU A 53 -13.71 -12.17 0.43
CA LEU A 53 -13.04 -10.86 0.31
C LEU A 53 -13.51 -10.07 -0.91
N LEU A 54 -13.67 -10.73 -2.06
CA LEU A 54 -14.19 -10.09 -3.26
C LEU A 54 -15.64 -9.63 -3.08
N GLU A 55 -16.49 -10.47 -2.47
CA GLU A 55 -17.86 -10.07 -2.15
C GLU A 55 -17.89 -8.88 -1.19
N GLN A 56 -17.13 -8.92 -0.10
CA GLN A 56 -17.10 -7.81 0.86
C GLN A 56 -16.64 -6.52 0.18
N SER A 57 -15.67 -6.61 -0.74
CA SER A 57 -15.22 -5.45 -1.53
C SER A 57 -16.35 -4.91 -2.43
N CYS A 58 -17.13 -5.78 -3.07
CA CYS A 58 -18.30 -5.37 -3.86
C CYS A 58 -19.38 -4.71 -2.99
N ARG A 59 -19.77 -5.36 -1.88
CA ARG A 59 -20.77 -4.83 -0.93
C ARG A 59 -20.33 -3.49 -0.35
N PHE A 60 -19.06 -3.36 0.01
CA PHE A 60 -18.49 -2.10 0.49
C PHE A 60 -18.55 -1.01 -0.58
N ASN A 61 -18.17 -1.31 -1.83
CA ASN A 61 -18.27 -0.36 -2.93
C ASN A 61 -19.71 0.11 -3.15
N GLU A 62 -20.68 -0.80 -3.08
CA GLU A 62 -22.11 -0.49 -3.19
C GLU A 62 -22.59 0.37 -2.02
N GLN A 63 -22.20 0.03 -0.79
CA GLN A 63 -22.50 0.81 0.40
C GLN A 63 -21.90 2.22 0.34
N MET A 64 -20.74 2.39 -0.32
CA MET A 64 -20.07 3.69 -0.53
C MET A 64 -20.72 4.55 -1.62
N MET A 65 -21.61 4.00 -2.45
CA MET A 65 -22.24 4.75 -3.55
C MET A 65 -23.06 5.98 -3.08
N PRO A 66 -23.90 5.91 -2.04
CA PRO A 66 -24.61 7.08 -1.52
C PRO A 66 -23.68 8.21 -1.08
N LEU A 67 -22.54 7.87 -0.47
CA LEU A 67 -21.52 8.84 -0.08
C LEU A 67 -20.90 9.52 -1.30
N HIS A 68 -20.46 8.75 -2.29
CA HIS A 68 -19.91 9.32 -3.54
C HIS A 68 -20.93 10.22 -4.27
N ILE A 69 -22.22 9.86 -4.23
CA ILE A 69 -23.29 10.70 -4.78
C ILE A 69 -23.40 12.01 -3.99
N ALA A 70 -23.41 11.97 -2.66
CA ALA A 70 -23.46 13.15 -1.81
C ALA A 70 -22.24 14.07 -2.05
N GLN A 71 -21.04 13.50 -2.12
CA GLN A 71 -19.81 14.23 -2.46
C GLN A 71 -19.90 14.89 -3.85
N GLY A 72 -20.44 14.17 -4.84
CA GLY A 72 -20.67 14.71 -6.19
C GLY A 72 -21.67 15.88 -6.21
N LEU A 73 -22.74 15.79 -5.42
CA LEU A 73 -23.72 16.88 -5.27
C LEU A 73 -23.09 18.08 -4.54
N ASN A 74 -22.31 17.84 -3.50
CA ASN A 74 -21.55 18.88 -2.80
C ASN A 74 -20.55 19.58 -3.73
N PHE A 75 -19.88 18.85 -4.61
CA PHE A 75 -19.04 19.42 -5.65
C PHE A 75 -19.84 20.35 -6.57
N CYS A 76 -21.00 19.92 -7.07
CA CYS A 76 -21.87 20.77 -7.88
C CYS A 76 -22.28 22.03 -7.14
N HIS A 77 -22.63 21.91 -5.86
CA HIS A 77 -23.06 23.04 -5.03
C HIS A 77 -21.95 24.08 -4.87
N ARG A 78 -20.75 23.65 -4.50
CA ARG A 78 -19.57 24.52 -4.35
C ARG A 78 -19.17 25.16 -5.68
N THR A 79 -19.18 24.39 -6.76
CA THR A 79 -18.83 24.88 -8.10
C THR A 79 -19.84 25.90 -8.61
N ASN A 80 -21.14 25.67 -8.40
CA ASN A 80 -22.20 26.60 -8.75
C ASN A 80 -22.01 27.95 -8.02
N ALA A 81 -21.71 27.92 -6.72
CA ALA A 81 -21.46 29.13 -5.95
C ALA A 81 -20.19 29.88 -6.40
N LEU A 82 -19.11 29.16 -6.69
CA LEU A 82 -17.88 29.74 -7.25
C LEU A 82 -18.15 30.45 -8.58
N TRP A 83 -18.92 29.82 -9.47
CA TRP A 83 -19.24 30.38 -10.77
C TRP A 83 -20.24 31.55 -10.69
N LYS A 84 -21.17 31.57 -9.72
CA LYS A 84 -22.06 32.72 -9.48
C LYS A 84 -21.32 33.94 -8.90
N HIS A 85 -20.22 33.72 -8.19
CA HIS A 85 -19.48 34.75 -7.47
C HIS A 85 -18.02 34.82 -7.91
N PRO A 86 -17.71 35.14 -9.19
CA PRO A 86 -16.35 35.14 -9.70
C PRO A 86 -15.46 36.21 -9.04
N GLU A 87 -16.06 37.30 -8.56
CA GLU A 87 -15.37 38.42 -7.91
C GLU A 87 -15.18 38.23 -6.40
N PHE A 88 -15.23 36.99 -5.89
CA PHE A 88 -15.07 36.71 -4.46
C PHE A 88 -13.74 37.17 -3.86
N LEU A 89 -12.72 37.44 -4.68
CA LEU A 89 -11.43 37.97 -4.23
C LEU A 89 -11.43 39.50 -4.05
N THR A 90 -12.32 40.20 -4.75
CA THR A 90 -12.37 41.67 -4.79
C THR A 90 -13.59 42.23 -4.05
N ASP A 91 -14.72 41.52 -4.09
CA ASP A 91 -15.95 41.89 -3.39
C ASP A 91 -16.19 41.02 -2.14
N GLN A 92 -16.17 41.67 -0.98
CA GLN A 92 -16.42 41.04 0.31
C GLN A 92 -17.85 40.49 0.46
N SER A 93 -18.83 41.05 -0.28
CA SER A 93 -20.20 40.55 -0.27
C SER A 93 -20.30 39.20 -1.00
N SER A 94 -19.64 39.08 -2.15
CA SER A 94 -19.50 37.85 -2.93
C SER A 94 -18.72 36.79 -2.16
N LEU A 95 -17.66 37.18 -1.45
CA LEU A 95 -16.93 36.28 -0.55
C LEU A 95 -17.82 35.69 0.55
N LYS A 96 -18.63 36.52 1.23
CA LYS A 96 -19.54 36.03 2.29
C LYS A 96 -20.57 35.03 1.75
N LYS A 97 -21.15 35.32 0.57
CA LYS A 97 -22.11 34.41 -0.08
C LYS A 97 -21.46 33.07 -0.46
N LEU A 98 -20.24 33.13 -0.99
CA LEU A 98 -19.46 31.93 -1.31
C LEU A 98 -19.12 31.12 -0.06
N LEU A 99 -18.63 31.76 1.00
CA LEU A 99 -18.27 31.09 2.25
C LEU A 99 -19.49 30.45 2.92
N GLY A 100 -20.66 31.09 2.87
CA GLY A 100 -21.91 30.51 3.38
C GLY A 100 -22.32 29.21 2.67
N VAL A 101 -21.83 28.97 1.45
CA VAL A 101 -22.04 27.73 0.69
C VAL A 101 -20.91 26.72 0.93
N ILE A 102 -19.66 27.17 1.00
CA ILE A 102 -18.50 26.29 1.12
C ILE A 102 -18.30 25.78 2.56
N GLN A 103 -18.62 26.60 3.57
CA GLN A 103 -18.50 26.20 4.96
C GLN A 103 -19.59 25.17 5.28
N LEU A 104 -19.16 23.93 5.45
CA LEU A 104 -20.02 22.86 5.96
C LEU A 104 -20.38 23.19 7.41
N GLN A 105 -21.66 23.10 7.75
CA GLN A 105 -22.09 23.17 9.15
C GLN A 105 -21.74 21.83 9.80
N GLU A 106 -20.56 21.78 10.41
CA GLU A 106 -20.05 20.58 11.09
C GLU A 106 -20.83 20.26 12.37
N HIS A 107 -21.55 21.24 12.93
CA HIS A 107 -22.38 21.03 14.11
C HIS A 107 -23.79 20.59 13.71
N GLN A 108 -24.18 19.40 14.14
CA GLN A 108 -25.56 18.94 14.11
C GLN A 108 -26.05 18.83 15.56
N THR A 109 -27.26 19.28 15.84
CA THR A 109 -27.85 19.13 17.18
C THR A 109 -28.24 17.67 17.43
N LEU A 110 -28.31 17.25 18.70
CA LEU A 110 -28.77 15.90 19.04
C LEU A 110 -30.20 15.63 18.54
N GLU A 111 -31.05 16.66 18.48
CA GLU A 111 -32.39 16.56 17.90
C GLU A 111 -32.36 16.35 16.37
N GLN A 112 -31.39 16.93 15.65
CA GLN A 112 -31.22 16.66 14.22
C GLN A 112 -30.71 15.24 13.94
N LEU A 113 -29.85 14.72 14.82
CA LEU A 113 -29.28 13.36 14.69
C LEU A 113 -30.27 12.26 15.12
N TYR A 114 -31.00 12.49 16.21
CA TYR A 114 -31.79 11.46 16.90
C TYR A 114 -33.27 11.80 17.08
N GLY A 115 -33.70 13.03 16.75
CA GLY A 115 -35.09 13.46 16.88
C GLY A 115 -36.01 12.81 15.86
N THR A 116 -37.31 12.84 16.16
CA THR A 116 -38.35 12.30 15.29
C THR A 116 -38.35 13.05 13.96
N ARG A 117 -38.03 12.35 12.86
CA ARG A 117 -37.97 12.92 11.50
C ARG A 117 -39.35 13.35 11.00
N HIS A 118 -39.89 14.44 11.53
CA HIS A 118 -41.05 15.12 10.97
C HIS A 118 -40.54 16.01 9.83
N SER A 119 -40.91 15.65 8.61
CA SER A 119 -40.30 16.15 7.37
C SER A 119 -38.89 15.60 7.17
N ALA A 120 -38.80 14.48 6.43
CA ALA A 120 -37.64 14.31 5.59
C ALA A 120 -37.53 15.60 4.76
N SER A 121 -36.56 16.44 5.11
CA SER A 121 -35.92 17.30 4.14
C SER A 121 -35.48 16.33 3.04
N GLN A 122 -36.37 16.15 2.06
CA GLN A 122 -35.98 16.04 0.69
C GLN A 122 -34.87 17.07 0.59
N THR A 123 -33.64 16.62 0.35
CA THR A 123 -32.61 17.49 -0.24
C THR A 123 -33.36 18.31 -1.26
N ASP A 124 -33.66 19.57 -0.94
CA ASP A 124 -34.46 20.45 -1.76
C ASP A 124 -33.89 20.31 -3.15
N LYS A 125 -34.71 20.00 -4.15
CA LYS A 125 -34.25 19.81 -5.53
C LYS A 125 -33.31 20.96 -5.86
N MET A 126 -32.01 20.68 -5.83
CA MET A 126 -31.02 21.73 -5.86
C MET A 126 -30.98 22.24 -7.29
N ASN A 127 -31.48 23.46 -7.48
CA ASN A 127 -31.45 24.10 -8.78
C ASN A 127 -30.05 24.69 -8.98
N PHE A 128 -29.31 24.12 -9.93
CA PHE A 128 -28.03 24.66 -10.38
C PHE A 128 -28.26 25.66 -11.52
N ASP A 129 -27.53 26.76 -11.56
CA ASP A 129 -27.76 27.83 -12.55
C ASP A 129 -27.12 27.49 -13.91
N PHE A 130 -26.14 26.59 -13.90
CA PHE A 130 -25.34 26.24 -15.07
C PHE A 130 -25.73 24.87 -15.61
N ALA A 131 -26.03 24.80 -16.91
CA ALA A 131 -26.50 23.59 -17.59
C ALA A 131 -25.53 22.39 -17.45
N GLN A 132 -24.23 22.65 -17.35
CA GLN A 132 -23.20 21.62 -17.14
C GLN A 132 -23.38 20.93 -15.78
N LEU A 133 -23.65 21.70 -14.72
CA LEU A 133 -23.87 21.19 -13.37
C LEU A 133 -25.24 20.51 -13.26
N GLN A 134 -26.28 21.05 -13.90
CA GLN A 134 -27.59 20.39 -13.99
C GLN A 134 -27.50 19.02 -14.66
N ARG A 135 -26.72 18.90 -15.75
CA ARG A 135 -26.51 17.62 -16.43
C ARG A 135 -25.77 16.63 -15.53
N PHE A 136 -24.74 17.09 -14.81
CA PHE A 136 -24.00 16.24 -13.90
C PHE A 136 -24.84 15.78 -12.71
N SER A 137 -25.59 16.69 -12.08
CA SER A 137 -26.48 16.35 -10.97
C SER A 137 -27.59 15.39 -11.39
N PHE A 138 -28.15 15.55 -12.59
CA PHE A 138 -29.13 14.61 -13.14
C PHE A 138 -28.58 13.17 -13.26
N VAL A 139 -27.30 13.03 -13.66
CA VAL A 139 -26.64 11.71 -13.70
C VAL A 139 -26.48 11.13 -12.29
N LEU A 140 -26.13 11.97 -11.30
CA LEU A 140 -26.02 11.55 -9.91
C LEU A 140 -27.38 11.14 -9.32
N ASP A 141 -28.43 11.90 -9.58
CA ASP A 141 -29.80 11.59 -9.13
C ASP A 141 -30.31 10.29 -9.75
N LYS A 142 -30.02 10.06 -11.05
CA LYS A 142 -30.35 8.78 -11.69
C LYS A 142 -29.66 7.61 -11.00
N LYS A 143 -28.37 7.75 -10.66
CA LYS A 143 -27.61 6.71 -9.91
C LYS A 143 -28.16 6.51 -8.50
N ARG A 144 -28.63 7.58 -7.84
CA ARG A 144 -29.28 7.53 -6.53
C ARG A 144 -30.57 6.71 -6.56
N CYS A 145 -31.42 6.94 -7.56
CA CYS A 145 -32.66 6.20 -7.73
C CYS A 145 -32.44 4.71 -8.01
N THR A 146 -31.38 4.34 -8.74
CA THR A 146 -31.04 2.93 -8.98
C THR A 146 -30.44 2.23 -7.77
N ALA A 147 -29.71 2.96 -6.92
CA ALA A 147 -29.12 2.42 -5.69
C ALA A 147 -30.13 2.31 -4.52
N SER A 148 -31.23 3.07 -4.57
CA SER A 148 -32.21 3.18 -3.48
C SER A 148 -33.16 1.98 -3.33
N SER A 149 -33.03 0.91 -4.15
CA SER A 149 -33.97 -0.22 -4.09
C SER A 149 -33.72 -1.19 -2.94
N GLU A 150 -32.51 -1.26 -2.35
CA GLU A 150 -32.20 -2.29 -1.34
C GLU A 150 -31.36 -1.85 -0.12
N ALA A 151 -30.78 -0.64 -0.08
CA ALA A 151 -29.94 -0.26 1.06
C ALA A 151 -29.93 1.25 1.31
N LEU A 152 -30.83 1.72 2.19
CA LEU A 152 -30.71 3.02 2.83
C LEU A 152 -30.86 2.86 4.35
N THR A 153 -29.92 2.14 4.95
CA THR A 153 -29.60 2.33 6.36
C THR A 153 -29.01 3.74 6.56
N PRO A 154 -29.27 4.42 7.69
CA PRO A 154 -28.81 5.77 7.98
C PRO A 154 -27.31 5.83 8.33
N ALA A 155 -26.46 5.12 7.59
CA ALA A 155 -25.03 5.01 7.82
C ALA A 155 -24.21 6.13 7.16
N ALA A 156 -24.79 6.93 6.26
CA ALA A 156 -24.06 7.97 5.52
C ALA A 156 -23.21 8.92 6.40
N PRO A 157 -23.66 9.39 7.59
CA PRO A 157 -22.84 10.21 8.47
C PRO A 157 -21.68 9.43 9.13
N PHE A 158 -21.86 8.13 9.42
CA PHE A 158 -20.80 7.29 10.00
C PHE A 158 -19.77 6.90 8.95
N MET A 159 -20.17 6.74 7.69
CA MET A 159 -19.29 6.40 6.59
C MET A 159 -18.30 7.51 6.23
N GLU A 160 -18.70 8.78 6.37
CA GLU A 160 -17.76 9.92 6.24
C GLU A 160 -16.68 9.86 7.33
N VAL A 161 -17.06 9.57 8.57
CA VAL A 161 -16.15 9.47 9.72
C VAL A 161 -15.23 8.24 9.61
N GLU A 162 -15.71 7.11 9.07
CA GLU A 162 -14.89 5.93 8.81
C GLU A 162 -13.86 6.17 7.69
N GLN A 163 -14.21 6.91 6.64
CA GLN A 163 -13.28 7.27 5.57
C GLN A 163 -12.12 8.15 6.08
N GLU A 164 -12.38 9.04 7.03
CA GLU A 164 -11.32 9.84 7.68
C GLU A 164 -10.40 8.98 8.58
N ARG A 165 -10.90 7.85 9.11
CA ARG A 165 -10.13 6.92 9.96
C ARG A 165 -9.36 5.85 9.19
N GLU A 166 -9.75 5.49 7.97
CA GLU A 166 -8.95 4.59 7.10
C GLU A 166 -7.62 5.22 6.63
N VAL A 167 -7.41 6.53 6.87
CA VAL A 167 -6.13 7.23 6.68
C VAL A 167 -5.22 7.08 7.91
N GLU A 168 -5.48 6.14 8.82
CA GLU A 168 -4.47 5.70 9.78
C GLU A 168 -3.45 4.81 9.06
N PHE A 169 -2.22 5.34 8.91
CA PHE A 169 -1.10 4.62 8.31
C PHE A 169 -0.86 3.28 9.03
N GLU A 170 -1.17 2.16 8.37
CA GLU A 170 -0.65 0.84 8.75
C GLU A 170 0.88 0.84 8.60
N VAL A 171 1.59 1.15 9.68
CA VAL A 171 3.04 0.97 9.75
C VAL A 171 3.32 -0.50 10.02
N GLU A 172 3.37 -1.32 8.96
CA GLU A 172 3.89 -2.69 9.04
C GLU A 172 5.40 -2.65 9.38
N GLN A 173 5.74 -2.72 10.67
CA GLN A 173 7.12 -2.78 11.12
C GLN A 173 7.65 -4.22 11.02
N VAL A 174 8.19 -4.59 9.87
CA VAL A 174 8.92 -5.87 9.70
C VAL A 174 10.22 -5.80 10.50
N ARG A 175 10.22 -6.35 11.72
CA ARG A 175 11.43 -6.55 12.53
C ARG A 175 12.22 -7.75 12.00
N GLU A 176 13.16 -7.50 11.09
CA GLU A 176 14.22 -8.47 10.85
C GLU A 176 15.15 -8.49 12.07
N LYS A 177 15.16 -9.60 12.82
CA LYS A 177 16.08 -9.82 13.94
C LYS A 177 17.50 -10.03 13.39
N HIS A 178 18.20 -8.95 13.05
CA HIS A 178 19.63 -9.00 12.79
C HIS A 178 20.34 -9.23 14.14
N SER A 179 20.94 -10.40 14.32
CA SER A 179 21.92 -10.61 15.39
C SER A 179 23.13 -9.74 15.10
N ASP A 180 23.52 -8.89 16.04
CA ASP A 180 24.64 -7.98 15.89
C ASP A 180 25.95 -8.80 15.90
N ILE A 181 26.42 -9.22 14.72
CA ILE A 181 27.69 -9.93 14.58
C ILE A 181 28.80 -8.89 14.62
N GLN A 182 29.51 -8.80 15.75
CA GLN A 182 30.67 -7.93 15.87
C GLN A 182 31.85 -8.52 15.09
N TYR A 183 32.29 -7.82 14.04
CA TYR A 183 33.48 -8.17 13.29
C TYR A 183 34.68 -7.34 13.79
N THR A 184 35.81 -8.01 14.03
CA THR A 184 37.07 -7.31 14.33
C THR A 184 37.69 -6.82 13.03
N PRO A 185 37.92 -5.50 12.85
CA PRO A 185 38.50 -4.97 11.62
C PRO A 185 39.96 -5.39 11.46
N CYS A 186 40.36 -5.70 10.24
CA CYS A 186 41.77 -5.92 9.90
C CYS A 186 42.51 -4.57 9.88
N LYS A 187 43.67 -4.48 10.55
CA LYS A 187 44.50 -3.28 10.54
C LYS A 187 45.44 -3.30 9.33
N PHE A 188 45.41 -2.24 8.54
CA PHE A 188 46.30 -2.07 7.39
C PHE A 188 47.31 -0.94 7.64
N PRO A 189 48.54 -1.02 7.10
CA PRO A 189 49.59 -0.02 7.29
C PRO A 189 49.34 1.31 6.55
N GLY A 190 48.22 1.44 5.83
CA GLY A 190 47.84 2.62 5.05
C GLY A 190 47.62 2.29 3.57
N VAL A 191 47.48 3.32 2.74
CA VAL A 191 47.26 3.15 1.29
C VAL A 191 48.48 2.49 0.64
N ALA A 192 48.27 1.34 0.01
CA ALA A 192 49.31 0.57 -0.67
C ALA A 192 50.02 1.39 -1.76
N GLY A 193 51.34 1.17 -1.91
CA GLY A 193 52.18 1.92 -2.83
C GLY A 193 51.72 1.84 -4.29
N PHE A 194 51.22 0.67 -4.74
CA PHE A 194 50.72 0.51 -6.11
C PHE A 194 49.51 1.41 -6.43
N ILE A 195 48.67 1.70 -5.44
CA ILE A 195 47.52 2.61 -5.61
C ILE A 195 48.05 4.03 -5.81
N LYS A 196 49.04 4.45 -5.02
CA LYS A 196 49.68 5.76 -5.17
C LYS A 196 50.33 5.89 -6.55
N SER A 197 51.06 4.87 -7.00
CA SER A 197 51.67 4.84 -8.34
C SER A 197 50.63 4.85 -9.45
N PHE A 198 49.51 4.12 -9.31
CA PHE A 198 48.42 4.10 -10.28
C PHE A 198 47.73 5.46 -10.39
N VAL A 199 47.49 6.15 -9.26
CA VAL A 199 46.89 7.49 -9.25
C VAL A 199 47.77 8.50 -9.98
N VAL A 200 49.10 8.39 -9.86
CA VAL A 200 50.05 9.31 -10.49
C VAL A 200 50.27 8.98 -11.97
N THR A 201 50.41 7.70 -12.32
CA THR A 201 50.83 7.27 -13.67
C THR A 201 49.67 6.86 -14.58
N GLY A 202 48.49 6.57 -14.01
CA GLY A 202 47.34 5.99 -14.72
C GLY A 202 47.56 4.56 -15.22
N ASN A 203 48.73 3.96 -14.93
CA ASN A 203 49.10 2.63 -15.40
C ASN A 203 49.00 1.61 -14.26
N LEU A 204 48.26 0.53 -14.51
CA LEU A 204 48.09 -0.57 -13.55
C LEU A 204 48.94 -1.76 -14.02
N GLU A 205 50.04 -2.03 -13.33
CA GLU A 205 50.97 -3.09 -13.67
C GLU A 205 50.30 -4.47 -13.60
N ALA A 206 50.40 -5.23 -14.70
CA ALA A 206 49.84 -6.58 -14.78
C ALA A 206 50.45 -7.50 -13.71
N GLY A 207 49.59 -8.15 -12.93
CA GLY A 207 50.02 -9.03 -11.83
C GLY A 207 50.24 -8.31 -10.49
N GLY A 208 49.85 -7.04 -10.36
CA GLY A 208 49.87 -6.34 -9.08
C GLY A 208 48.93 -6.95 -8.02
N PRO A 209 48.98 -6.46 -6.76
CA PRO A 209 48.23 -7.00 -5.62
C PRO A 209 46.73 -6.62 -5.63
N TYR A 210 46.06 -6.92 -6.73
CA TYR A 210 44.64 -6.68 -6.98
C TYR A 210 44.02 -7.86 -7.73
N LEU A 211 42.71 -8.02 -7.63
CA LEU A 211 41.93 -9.10 -8.23
C LEU A 211 40.84 -8.51 -9.14
N GLN A 212 40.34 -9.27 -10.11
CA GLN A 212 39.16 -8.81 -10.85
C GLN A 212 37.92 -8.90 -9.94
N ALA A 213 37.02 -7.93 -10.01
CA ALA A 213 35.83 -7.88 -9.15
C ALA A 213 34.95 -9.15 -9.24
N PHE A 214 34.75 -9.71 -10.44
CA PHE A 214 33.95 -10.93 -10.62
C PHE A 214 34.65 -12.18 -10.10
N GLU A 215 35.98 -12.21 -10.18
CA GLU A 215 36.80 -13.25 -9.57
C GLU A 215 36.66 -13.22 -8.04
N PHE A 216 36.73 -12.02 -7.43
CA PHE A 216 36.46 -11.82 -6.00
C PHE A 216 35.04 -12.23 -5.59
N ILE A 217 34.01 -11.79 -6.33
CA ILE A 217 32.61 -12.18 -6.07
C ILE A 217 32.48 -13.70 -6.14
N GLY A 218 33.12 -14.35 -7.13
CA GLY A 218 33.14 -15.80 -7.28
C GLY A 218 33.66 -16.55 -6.05
N MET A 219 34.55 -15.95 -5.25
CA MET A 219 35.07 -16.54 -4.01
C MET A 219 34.06 -16.51 -2.85
N THR A 220 33.07 -15.62 -2.89
CA THR A 220 32.04 -15.51 -1.84
C THR A 220 31.10 -16.72 -1.84
N LYS A 221 30.38 -16.95 -0.72
CA LYS A 221 29.38 -18.03 -0.65
C LYS A 221 28.30 -17.89 -1.75
N ILE A 222 27.86 -16.66 -2.02
CA ILE A 222 26.83 -16.41 -3.02
C ILE A 222 27.38 -16.56 -4.45
N GLY A 223 28.60 -16.09 -4.71
CA GLY A 223 29.22 -16.25 -6.02
C GLY A 223 29.49 -17.71 -6.38
N ARG A 224 29.91 -18.53 -5.41
CA ARG A 224 30.03 -19.99 -5.59
C ARG A 224 28.69 -20.65 -5.92
N LYS A 225 27.61 -20.27 -5.21
CA LYS A 225 26.24 -20.77 -5.47
C LYS A 225 25.80 -20.51 -6.91
N PHE A 226 26.12 -19.32 -7.45
CA PHE A 226 25.76 -18.93 -8.81
C PHE A 226 26.86 -19.18 -9.86
N LYS A 227 27.94 -19.90 -9.48
CA LYS A 227 29.07 -20.24 -10.36
C LYS A 227 29.67 -19.02 -11.09
N ILE A 228 29.77 -17.89 -10.39
CA ILE A 228 30.36 -16.66 -10.93
C ILE A 228 31.85 -16.88 -11.17
N LYS A 229 32.33 -16.52 -12.36
CA LYS A 229 33.73 -16.64 -12.78
C LYS A 229 34.26 -15.29 -13.26
N LYS A 230 35.59 -15.23 -13.41
CA LYS A 230 36.28 -14.12 -14.06
C LYS A 230 35.66 -13.80 -15.43
N THR A 231 35.48 -12.52 -15.72
CA THR A 231 34.89 -12.01 -16.97
C THR A 231 35.92 -11.18 -17.75
N ALA A 232 35.50 -10.55 -18.85
CA ALA A 232 36.34 -9.57 -19.58
C ALA A 232 36.33 -8.16 -18.95
N SER A 233 35.72 -7.99 -17.77
CA SER A 233 35.61 -6.69 -17.12
C SER A 233 36.97 -6.12 -16.68
N ARG A 234 37.16 -4.82 -16.87
CA ARG A 234 38.34 -4.06 -16.39
C ARG A 234 38.14 -3.50 -14.97
N LEU A 235 37.18 -4.04 -14.21
CA LEU A 235 36.93 -3.67 -12.82
C LEU A 235 37.77 -4.53 -11.88
N PHE A 236 38.60 -3.87 -11.07
CA PHE A 236 39.53 -4.50 -10.14
C PHE A 236 39.27 -4.08 -8.71
N VAL A 237 39.62 -4.96 -7.78
CA VAL A 237 39.43 -4.82 -6.34
C VAL A 237 40.77 -5.08 -5.67
N THR A 238 41.13 -4.26 -4.68
CA THR A 238 42.38 -4.43 -3.95
C THR A 238 42.29 -5.61 -2.99
N ARG A 239 43.44 -6.22 -2.67
CA ARG A 239 43.47 -7.32 -1.68
C ARG A 239 42.98 -6.89 -0.29
N GLU A 240 43.19 -5.63 0.08
CA GLU A 240 42.74 -5.07 1.35
C GLU A 240 41.22 -4.96 1.41
N PHE A 241 40.58 -4.57 0.30
CA PHE A 241 39.12 -4.55 0.18
C PHE A 241 38.51 -5.95 0.32
N ALA A 242 39.21 -6.98 -0.15
CA ALA A 242 38.76 -8.36 0.00
C ALA A 242 38.84 -8.88 1.46
N ASN A 243 39.71 -8.28 2.30
CA ASN A 243 40.09 -8.82 3.62
C ASN A 243 39.86 -7.83 4.76
N THR A 244 38.63 -7.30 4.89
CA THR A 244 38.33 -6.23 5.85
C THR A 244 38.21 -6.68 7.31
N THR A 245 38.13 -7.98 7.59
CA THR A 245 37.89 -8.52 8.93
C THR A 245 38.88 -9.62 9.30
N VAL A 246 39.23 -9.72 10.59
CA VAL A 246 40.05 -10.80 11.12
C VAL A 246 39.17 -12.03 11.29
N HIS A 247 39.39 -13.06 10.47
CA HIS A 247 38.74 -14.35 10.68
C HIS A 247 39.37 -15.02 11.91
N THR A 248 38.71 -14.89 13.06
CA THR A 248 39.04 -15.73 14.22
C THR A 248 38.59 -17.13 13.88
N THR A 249 39.50 -18.03 13.54
CA THR A 249 39.24 -19.44 13.28
C THR A 249 38.71 -20.12 14.54
N ARG A 250 37.41 -20.00 14.80
CA ARG A 250 36.67 -21.01 15.56
C ARG A 250 36.16 -22.04 14.56
N GLY A 251 36.97 -23.09 14.37
CA GLY A 251 36.55 -24.34 13.76
C GLY A 251 36.43 -24.34 12.23
N MET A 252 37.53 -24.12 11.52
CA MET A 252 37.71 -24.65 10.16
C MET A 252 39.15 -25.12 10.03
N GLY A 253 39.34 -26.38 9.62
CA GLY A 253 40.62 -27.03 9.45
C GLY A 253 41.54 -26.31 8.46
N PRO A 254 42.84 -26.69 8.41
CA PRO A 254 43.87 -25.92 7.75
C PRO A 254 43.57 -25.75 6.26
N LEU A 255 43.49 -24.50 5.81
CA LEU A 255 43.69 -24.15 4.41
C LEU A 255 45.18 -24.37 4.13
N GLU A 256 45.46 -25.43 3.40
CA GLU A 256 46.78 -25.77 2.89
C GLU A 256 47.42 -24.56 2.21
N SER A 257 48.65 -24.31 2.61
CA SER A 257 49.61 -23.44 1.95
C SER A 257 49.76 -23.80 0.48
N LEU A 258 49.55 -22.83 -0.40
CA LEU A 258 50.03 -22.89 -1.77
C LEU A 258 51.29 -22.05 -1.87
N ASN A 259 52.41 -22.74 -2.11
CA ASN A 259 53.55 -22.21 -2.86
C ASN A 259 53.11 -21.82 -4.27
#